data_AF-A0A662KGC3-F1
#
_entry.id   AF-A0A662KGC3-F1
#
_cell.length_a   1.000
_cell.length_b   1.000
_cell.length_c   1.000
_cell.angle_alpha   90.00
_cell.angle_beta   90.00
_cell.angle_gamma   90.00
#
_symmetry.space_group_name_H-M   'P 1'
#
loop_
_entity.id
_entity.type
_entity.pdbx_description
1 polymer ?
#
loop_
_entity_poly.entity_id
_entity_poly.type
_entity_poly.pdbx_seq_one_letter_code
_entity_poly.pdbx_strand_id
1 'polypeptide(L)'
;MYEIRFHGRGGQGGKMAAEAYALAAFLEGNYAVSFPFFGAERRGAPVKAFTRVDDKKIRIKTQVYEPDYVVVLDETLIETQDVLEGLKKDGTVIINTQRKPEEVRLSKPVKCATVDATGIALE
;
A
#
# COMPACT_ATOMS: atom_id res chain seq x y z
N MET A 1 2.56 10.11 -13.24
CA MET A 1 2.80 9.82 -11.82
C MET A 1 1.86 8.73 -11.34
N TYR A 2 2.43 7.66 -10.78
CA TYR A 2 1.73 6.64 -10.02
C TYR A 2 1.90 6.90 -8.53
N GLU A 3 0.80 6.78 -7.77
CA GLU A 3 0.80 6.92 -6.32
C GLU A 3 0.28 5.64 -5.65
N ILE A 4 1.06 5.11 -4.72
CA ILE A 4 0.76 3.86 -4.00
C ILE A 4 0.67 4.15 -2.51
N ARG A 5 -0.34 3.58 -1.86
CA ARG A 5 -0.52 3.64 -0.40
C ARG A 5 -0.48 2.24 0.20
N PHE A 6 0.50 2.02 1.07
CA PHE A 6 0.68 0.78 1.81
C PHE A 6 0.00 0.91 3.18
N HIS A 7 -0.77 -0.11 3.55
CA HIS A 7 -1.38 -0.29 4.86
C HIS A 7 -0.79 -1.54 5.50
N GLY A 8 -0.30 -1.41 6.73
CA GLY A 8 0.20 -2.55 7.50
C GLY A 8 0.15 -2.24 8.98
N ARG A 9 0.77 -3.09 9.80
CA ARG A 9 0.98 -2.83 11.22
C ARG A 9 2.42 -2.50 11.54
N GLY A 10 2.64 -1.73 12.60
CA GLY A 10 3.98 -1.47 13.12
C GLY A 10 4.75 -2.76 13.40
N GLY A 11 5.83 -2.99 12.63
CA GLY A 11 6.65 -4.21 12.69
C GLY A 11 6.48 -5.17 11.51
N GLN A 12 5.49 -4.97 10.61
CA GLN A 12 5.25 -5.85 9.45
C GLN A 12 6.00 -5.42 8.17
N GLY A 13 6.90 -4.43 8.25
CA GLY A 13 7.70 -4.03 7.09
C GLY A 13 7.00 -3.15 6.05
N GLY A 14 5.82 -2.58 6.34
CA GLY A 14 5.11 -1.70 5.38
C GLY A 14 5.94 -0.51 4.85
N LYS A 15 6.75 0.13 5.72
CA LYS A 15 7.72 1.15 5.30
C LYS A 15 8.78 0.57 4.35
N MET A 16 9.33 -0.59 4.69
CA MET A 16 10.38 -1.24 3.91
C MET A 16 9.86 -1.67 2.53
N ALA A 17 8.63 -2.18 2.45
CA ALA A 17 7.99 -2.51 1.17
C ALA A 17 7.84 -1.28 0.26
N ALA A 18 7.39 -0.15 0.83
CA ALA A 18 7.28 1.12 0.11
C ALA A 18 8.63 1.64 -0.39
N GLU A 19 9.67 1.58 0.46
CA GLU A 19 11.05 1.94 0.12
C GLU A 19 11.66 1.02 -0.94
N ALA A 20 11.44 -0.30 -0.85
CA ALA A 20 11.91 -1.27 -1.82
C ALA A 20 11.30 -1.03 -3.21
N TYR A 21 9.99 -0.77 -3.28
CA TYR A 21 9.33 -0.44 -4.55
C TYR A 21 9.86 0.87 -5.14
N ALA A 22 10.05 1.91 -4.32
CA ALA A 22 10.64 3.16 -4.78
C ALA A 22 12.06 2.98 -5.30
N LEU A 23 12.88 2.16 -4.63
CA LEU A 23 14.23 1.83 -5.07
C LEU A 23 14.21 1.11 -6.42
N ALA A 24 13.34 0.12 -6.60
CA ALA A 24 13.20 -0.58 -7.87
C ALA A 24 12.82 0.38 -9.01
N ALA A 25 11.83 1.23 -8.80
CA ALA A 25 11.42 2.23 -9.79
C ALA A 25 12.54 3.23 -10.12
N PHE A 26 13.33 3.63 -9.12
CA PHE A 26 14.50 4.48 -9.31
C PHE A 26 15.59 3.78 -10.15
N LEU A 27 15.85 2.50 -9.90
CA LEU A 27 16.81 1.70 -10.68
C LEU A 27 16.37 1.53 -12.14
N GLU A 28 15.07 1.59 -12.42
CA GLU A 28 14.50 1.62 -13.78
C GLU A 28 14.59 3.01 -14.44
N GLY A 29 15.18 4.01 -13.79
CA GLY A 29 15.40 5.35 -14.35
C GLY A 29 14.26 6.34 -14.06
N ASN A 30 13.27 5.98 -13.25
CA ASN A 30 12.19 6.89 -12.85
C ASN A 30 12.61 7.76 -11.66
N TYR A 31 11.83 8.82 -11.42
CA TYR A 31 11.86 9.54 -10.15
C TYR A 31 10.94 8.85 -9.17
N ALA A 32 11.46 8.47 -8.00
CA ALA A 32 10.69 7.81 -6.96
C ALA A 32 10.88 8.48 -5.60
N VAL A 33 9.80 8.58 -4.82
CA VAL A 33 9.83 9.07 -3.44
C VAL A 33 9.00 8.13 -2.58
N SER A 34 9.59 7.63 -1.50
CA SER A 34 8.89 6.86 -0.47
C SER A 34 8.98 7.57 0.88
N PHE A 35 7.88 7.55 1.63
CA PHE A 35 7.84 8.12 2.97
C PHE A 35 6.73 7.46 3.82
N PRO A 36 6.97 7.25 5.12
CA PRO A 36 5.94 6.73 6.01
C PRO A 36 5.03 7.85 6.55
N PHE A 37 3.87 7.45 7.06
CA PHE A 37 3.07 8.24 7.98
C PHE A 37 2.82 7.45 9.26
N PHE A 38 3.31 8.00 10.35
CA PHE A 38 3.13 7.46 11.70
C PHE A 38 2.26 8.44 12.48
N GLY A 39 1.14 7.95 13.02
CA GLY A 39 0.40 8.66 14.08
C GLY A 39 1.12 8.53 15.42
N ALA A 40 0.36 8.55 16.51
CA ALA A 40 0.85 8.20 17.86
C ALA A 40 1.02 6.67 18.02
N GLU A 41 1.76 6.05 17.10
CA GLU A 41 1.75 4.61 16.89
C GLU A 41 2.66 3.84 17.88
N ARG A 42 2.14 2.73 18.41
CA ARG A 42 2.84 1.69 19.18
C ARG A 42 3.03 0.44 18.31
N ARG A 43 3.85 -0.53 18.73
CA ARG A 43 3.99 -1.81 18.02
C ARG A 43 2.61 -2.44 17.75
N GLY A 44 2.37 -2.91 16.52
CA GLY A 44 1.08 -3.48 16.10
C GLY A 44 -0.02 -2.48 15.71
N ALA A 45 0.19 -1.18 15.88
CA ALA A 45 -0.76 -0.15 15.45
C ALA A 45 -0.77 0.00 13.89
N PRO A 46 -1.89 0.48 13.30
CA PRO A 46 -2.01 0.68 11.85
C PRO A 46 -1.09 1.75 11.26
N VAL A 47 -0.08 1.33 10.52
CA VAL A 47 0.85 2.24 9.83
C VAL A 47 0.43 2.44 8.37
N LYS A 48 0.69 3.64 7.85
CA LYS A 48 0.62 3.92 6.42
C LYS A 48 2.01 4.24 5.89
N ALA A 49 2.30 3.83 4.67
CA ALA A 49 3.45 4.31 3.91
C ALA A 49 3.04 4.63 2.49
N PHE A 50 3.80 5.49 1.84
CA PHE A 50 3.45 6.02 0.53
C PHE A 50 4.63 5.91 -0.41
N THR A 51 4.33 5.62 -1.67
CA THR A 51 5.32 5.69 -2.74
C THR A 51 4.74 6.47 -3.92
N ARG A 52 5.53 7.39 -4.46
CA ARG A 52 5.27 8.07 -5.73
C ARG A 52 6.32 7.68 -6.74
N VAL A 53 5.91 7.42 -7.96
CA VAL A 53 6.80 7.15 -9.10
C VAL A 53 6.36 8.00 -10.28
N ASP A 54 7.30 8.66 -10.95
CA ASP A 54 7.01 9.48 -12.12
C ASP A 54 8.19 9.52 -13.10
N ASP A 55 7.89 9.81 -14.36
CA ASP A 55 8.91 9.99 -15.42
C ASP A 55 9.65 11.34 -15.29
N LYS A 56 9.15 12.22 -14.41
CA LYS A 56 9.65 13.57 -14.16
C LYS A 56 9.88 13.79 -12.67
N LYS A 57 10.71 14.79 -12.35
CA LYS A 57 11.04 15.15 -10.97
C LYS A 57 9.78 15.45 -10.13
N ILE A 58 9.56 14.64 -9.11
CA ILE A 58 8.47 14.78 -8.15
C ILE A 58 8.76 15.95 -7.19
N ARG A 59 7.84 16.93 -7.15
CA ARG A 59 7.93 18.10 -6.24
C ARG A 59 6.90 18.08 -5.11
N ILE A 60 5.93 17.17 -5.18
CA ILE A 60 4.83 17.03 -4.21
C ILE A 60 5.36 16.41 -2.92
N LYS A 61 5.07 17.05 -1.78
CA LYS A 61 5.54 16.66 -0.43
C LYS A 61 4.40 16.38 0.56
N THR A 62 3.19 16.15 0.06
CA THR A 62 2.00 15.84 0.87
C THR A 62 1.78 14.33 0.96
N GLN A 63 0.84 13.87 1.79
CA GLN A 63 0.40 12.47 1.78
C GLN A 63 -0.25 12.10 0.45
N VAL A 64 -0.45 10.80 0.19
CA VAL A 64 -1.22 10.32 -0.96
C VAL A 64 -2.68 10.16 -0.55
N TYR A 65 -3.51 11.12 -0.98
CA TYR A 65 -4.95 11.12 -0.72
C TYR A 65 -5.72 10.32 -1.77
N GLU A 66 -5.26 10.34 -3.03
CA GLU A 66 -5.89 9.66 -4.15
C GLU A 66 -4.95 8.62 -4.77
N PRO A 67 -4.74 7.45 -4.15
CA PRO A 67 -3.82 6.45 -4.68
C PRO A 67 -4.36 5.79 -5.97
N ASP A 68 -3.45 5.39 -6.85
CA ASP A 68 -3.70 4.44 -7.95
C ASP A 68 -3.74 3.01 -7.43
N TYR A 69 -2.91 2.72 -6.43
CA TYR A 69 -2.79 1.39 -5.83
C TYR A 69 -2.84 1.45 -4.31
N VAL A 70 -3.58 0.53 -3.70
CA VAL A 70 -3.56 0.28 -2.26
C VAL A 70 -2.99 -1.11 -2.02
N VAL A 71 -1.99 -1.22 -1.17
CA VAL A 71 -1.40 -2.50 -0.78
C VAL A 71 -1.67 -2.73 0.70
N VAL A 72 -2.32 -3.83 1.04
CA VAL A 72 -2.71 -4.18 2.41
C VAL A 72 -1.92 -5.39 2.87
N LEU A 73 -0.96 -5.19 3.78
CA LEU A 73 -0.08 -6.24 4.31
C LEU A 73 -0.79 -7.14 5.35
N ASP A 74 -1.87 -6.64 5.96
CA ASP A 74 -2.64 -7.32 6.98
C ASP A 74 -4.13 -7.10 6.72
N GLU A 75 -4.82 -8.16 6.32
CA GLU A 75 -6.24 -8.11 5.96
C GLU A 75 -7.17 -7.66 7.10
N THR A 76 -6.76 -7.80 8.37
CA THR A 76 -7.56 -7.35 9.52
C THR A 76 -7.74 -5.84 9.54
N LEU A 77 -6.87 -5.09 8.84
CA LEU A 77 -7.00 -3.64 8.71
C LEU A 77 -8.25 -3.23 7.94
N ILE A 78 -8.74 -4.07 7.03
CA ILE A 78 -9.95 -3.84 6.24
C ILE A 78 -11.17 -3.69 7.15
N GLU A 79 -11.18 -4.40 8.28
CA GLU A 79 -12.29 -4.39 9.25
C GLU A 79 -12.23 -3.17 10.18
N THR A 80 -11.05 -2.59 10.38
CA THR A 80 -10.83 -1.50 11.37
C THR A 80 -10.77 -0.10 10.78
N GLN A 81 -10.49 0.05 9.48
CA GLN A 81 -10.33 1.35 8.81
C GLN A 81 -10.69 1.25 7.33
N ASP A 82 -11.11 2.38 6.74
CA ASP A 82 -11.36 2.44 5.29
C ASP A 82 -10.05 2.48 4.50
N VAL A 83 -9.50 1.30 4.19
CA VAL A 83 -8.26 1.17 3.40
C VAL A 83 -8.42 1.69 1.96
N LEU A 84 -9.66 1.82 1.46
CA LEU A 84 -9.96 2.27 0.10
C LEU A 84 -10.29 3.76 0.01
N GLU A 85 -10.16 4.51 1.10
CA GLU A 85 -10.42 5.94 1.17
C GLU A 85 -9.63 6.68 0.07
N GLY A 86 -10.33 7.42 -0.78
CA GLY A 86 -9.71 8.17 -1.89
C GLY A 86 -9.12 7.33 -3.03
N LEU A 87 -9.16 5.99 -2.98
CA LEU A 87 -8.73 5.15 -4.10
C LEU A 87 -9.47 5.56 -5.38
N LYS A 88 -8.70 5.87 -6.44
CA LYS A 88 -9.21 6.31 -7.74
C LYS A 88 -10.17 5.29 -8.33
N LYS A 89 -11.06 5.74 -9.23
CA LYS A 89 -12.10 4.91 -9.86
C LYS A 89 -11.56 3.64 -10.53
N ASP A 90 -10.41 3.75 -11.20
CA ASP A 90 -9.75 2.62 -11.88
C ASP A 90 -8.61 2.00 -11.07
N GLY A 91 -8.48 2.40 -9.80
CA GLY A 91 -7.46 1.95 -8.89
C GLY A 91 -7.61 0.48 -8.49
N THR A 92 -6.51 -0.09 -8.02
CA THR A 92 -6.44 -1.51 -7.64
C THR A 92 -6.01 -1.67 -6.18
N VAL A 93 -6.65 -2.59 -5.48
CA VAL A 93 -6.22 -3.03 -4.15
C VAL A 93 -5.56 -4.41 -4.24
N ILE A 94 -4.42 -4.56 -3.57
CA ILE A 94 -3.69 -5.82 -3.42
C ILE A 94 -3.67 -6.16 -1.93
N ILE A 95 -4.09 -7.38 -1.57
CA ILE A 95 -4.32 -7.77 -0.18
C ILE A 95 -3.54 -9.05 0.11
N ASN A 96 -2.73 -9.01 1.17
CA ASN A 96 -2.10 -10.20 1.71
C ASN A 96 -3.15 -11.03 2.47
N THR A 97 -3.56 -12.15 1.89
CA THR A 97 -4.57 -13.06 2.44
C THR A 97 -4.56 -14.40 1.71
N GLN A 98 -5.00 -15.45 2.40
CA GLN A 98 -5.28 -16.76 1.80
C GLN A 98 -6.65 -16.83 1.11
N ARG A 99 -7.49 -15.81 1.30
CA ARG A 99 -8.82 -15.72 0.69
C ARG A 99 -8.71 -15.36 -0.79
N LYS A 100 -9.67 -15.83 -1.60
CA LYS A 100 -9.84 -15.38 -2.98
C LYS A 100 -10.33 -13.92 -3.02
N PRO A 101 -10.09 -13.18 -4.12
CA PRO A 101 -10.55 -11.80 -4.25
C PRO A 101 -12.06 -11.62 -4.02
N GLU A 102 -12.88 -12.59 -4.46
CA GLU A 102 -14.34 -12.55 -4.28
C GLU A 102 -14.79 -12.72 -2.81
N GLU A 103 -13.95 -13.30 -1.96
CA GLU A 103 -14.28 -13.59 -0.55
C GLU A 103 -13.96 -12.40 0.37
N VAL A 104 -13.19 -11.42 -0.12
CA VAL A 104 -12.81 -10.24 0.66
C VAL A 104 -13.90 -9.17 0.56
N ARG A 105 -14.49 -8.82 1.71
CA ARG A 105 -15.51 -7.77 1.80
C ARG A 105 -14.86 -6.40 1.84
N LEU A 106 -15.09 -5.60 0.81
CA LEU A 106 -14.56 -4.24 0.67
C LEU A 106 -15.68 -3.19 0.77
N SER A 107 -15.32 -1.96 1.16
CA SER A 107 -16.27 -0.85 1.34
C SER A 107 -16.91 -0.37 0.03
N LYS A 108 -16.31 -0.68 -1.13
CA LYS A 108 -16.80 -0.34 -2.47
C LYS A 108 -16.28 -1.33 -3.53
N PRO A 109 -16.98 -1.51 -4.66
CA PRO A 109 -16.50 -2.36 -5.76
C PRO A 109 -15.26 -1.73 -6.42
N VAL A 110 -14.15 -2.45 -6.41
CA VAL A 110 -12.86 -2.05 -7.00
C VAL A 110 -12.13 -3.27 -7.56
N LYS A 111 -11.11 -3.05 -8.40
CA LYS A 111 -10.22 -4.14 -8.81
C LYS A 111 -9.48 -4.65 -7.58
N CYS A 112 -9.61 -5.95 -7.31
CA CYS A 112 -9.04 -6.61 -6.14
C CYS A 112 -8.14 -7.76 -6.59
N ALA A 113 -6.93 -7.81 -6.06
CA ALA A 113 -6.02 -8.95 -6.16
C ALA A 113 -5.66 -9.42 -4.75
N THR A 114 -5.54 -10.74 -4.57
CA THR A 114 -5.10 -11.33 -3.31
C THR A 114 -3.85 -12.18 -3.52
N VAL A 115 -3.05 -12.32 -2.48
CA VAL A 115 -1.82 -13.13 -2.48
C VAL A 115 -1.54 -13.62 -1.07
N ASP A 116 -1.14 -14.89 -0.90
CA ASP A 116 -0.62 -15.38 0.37
C ASP A 116 0.88 -15.05 0.49
N ALA A 117 1.18 -13.76 0.65
CA ALA A 117 2.57 -13.30 0.75
C ALA A 117 3.24 -13.80 2.04
N THR A 118 2.46 -14.02 3.10
CA THR A 118 2.95 -14.62 4.36
C THR A 118 3.40 -16.06 4.14
N GLY A 119 2.58 -16.88 3.47
CA GLY A 119 2.93 -18.26 3.13
C GLY A 119 4.18 -18.32 2.26
N ILE A 120 4.23 -17.51 1.19
CA ILE A 120 5.39 -17.44 0.28
C ILE A 120 6.68 -17.05 1.01
N ALA A 121 6.62 -16.14 1.99
CA ALA A 121 7.81 -15.67 2.69
C ALA A 121 8.35 -16.65 3.75
N LEU A 122 7.54 -17.63 4.16
CA LEU A 122 7.91 -18.64 5.17
C LEU A 122 8.39 -19.97 4.55
N GLU A 123 8.19 -20.15 3.24
CA GLU A 123 8.75 -21.25 2.44
C GLU A 123 10.23 -21.02 2.13
#